data_AF-A0A964U7H1-F1
#
_entry.id   AF-A0A964U7H1-F1
#
_cell.length_a   1.000
_cell.length_b   1.000
_cell.length_c   1.000
_cell.angle_alpha   90.00
_cell.angle_beta   90.00
_cell.angle_gamma   90.00
#
_symmetry.space_group_name_H-M   'P 1'
#
loop_
_entity.id
_entity.type
_entity.pdbx_description
1 polymer ?
#
loop_
_entity_poly.entity_id
_entity_poly.type
_entity_poly.pdbx_seq_one_letter_code
_entity_poly.pdbx_strand_id
1 'polypeptide(L)' 'MQLPHGAFVVIADGEKYLILENRGDHEIMDLRVLGHDEIDVPPNRDLVTDKAGRMADSGQQRSAVGSTELA' A
#
# COMPACT_ATOMS: atom_id res chain seq x y z
N MET A 1 -18.00 -16.99 -3.75
CA MET A 1 -18.43 -15.58 -3.71
C MET A 1 -19.21 -15.33 -4.99
N GLN A 2 -20.44 -14.83 -4.89
CA GLN A 2 -21.25 -14.45 -6.06
C GLN A 2 -21.29 -12.93 -6.12
N LEU A 3 -20.95 -12.35 -7.28
CA LEU A 3 -21.01 -10.91 -7.50
C LEU A 3 -22.34 -10.58 -8.18
N PRO A 4 -23.26 -9.86 -7.53
CA PRO A 4 -24.51 -9.49 -8.17
C PRO A 4 -24.28 -8.55 -9.35
N HIS A 5 -25.31 -8.40 -10.19
CA HIS A 5 -25.34 -7.36 -11.22
C HIS A 5 -25.15 -5.97 -10.59
N GLY A 6 -24.35 -5.11 -11.22
CA GLY A 6 -24.03 -3.77 -10.74
C GLY A 6 -23.05 -3.73 -9.57
N ALA A 7 -22.50 -4.89 -9.15
CA ALA A 7 -21.47 -4.91 -8.12
C ALA A 7 -20.19 -4.21 -8.60
N PHE A 8 -19.61 -3.38 -7.74
CA PHE A 8 -18.31 -2.78 -7.97
C PHE A 8 -17.19 -3.66 -7.39
N VAL A 9 -16.13 -3.85 -8.17
CA VAL A 9 -14.90 -4.49 -7.74
C VAL A 9 -13.78 -3.46 -7.85
N VAL A 10 -13.10 -3.20 -6.73
CA VAL A 10 -11.97 -2.29 -6.66
C VAL A 10 -10.72 -3.10 -6.33
N ILE A 11 -9.70 -2.96 -7.17
CA ILE A 11 -8.39 -3.60 -7.00
C ILE A 11 -7.38 -2.46 -6.80
N ALA A 12 -6.54 -2.55 -5.77
CA ALA A 12 -5.51 -1.56 -5.51
C ALA A 12 -4.24 -2.22 -4.94
N ASP A 13 -3.08 -1.65 -5.23
CA ASP A 13 -1.77 -2.12 -4.75
C ASP A 13 -0.94 -1.05 -4.01
N GLY A 14 -1.57 0.07 -3.64
CA GLY A 14 -0.95 1.19 -2.93
C GLY A 14 -0.43 2.29 -3.85
N GLU A 15 -0.09 1.95 -5.08
CA GLU A 15 0.35 2.91 -6.10
C GLU A 15 -0.70 3.08 -7.19
N LYS A 16 -1.48 2.04 -7.54
CA LYS A 16 -2.54 2.14 -8.54
C LYS A 16 -3.85 1.54 -8.09
N TYR A 17 -4.92 1.91 -8.77
CA TYR A 17 -6.22 1.29 -8.62
C TYR A 17 -6.93 1.02 -9.96
N LEU A 18 -7.83 0.04 -9.95
CA LEU A 18 -8.73 -0.32 -11.06
C LEU A 18 -10.14 -0.52 -10.50
N ILE A 19 -11.13 0.13 -11.12
CA ILE A 19 -12.55 0.01 -10.82
C ILE A 19 -13.25 -0.76 -11.93
N LEU A 20 -13.96 -1.82 -11.54
CA LEU A 20 -14.76 -2.66 -12.42
C LEU A 20 -16.21 -2.68 -11.95
N GLU A 21 -17.15 -2.80 -12.89
CA GLU A 21 -18.56 -3.08 -12.63
C GLU A 21 -18.94 -4.43 -13.25
N ASN A 22 -19.62 -5.29 -12.50
CA ASN A 22 -20.24 -6.49 -13.05
C ASN A 22 -21.51 -6.13 -13.82
N ARG A 23 -21.47 -6.21 -15.15
CA ARG A 23 -22.65 -6.05 -16.02
C ARG A 23 -23.36 -7.35 -16.33
N GLY A 24 -22.80 -8.47 -15.89
CA GLY A 24 -23.42 -9.79 -15.94
C GLY A 24 -24.30 -10.03 -14.73
N ASP A 25 -24.42 -11.30 -14.35
CA ASP A 25 -25.17 -11.72 -13.17
C ASP A 25 -24.28 -12.56 -12.23
N HIS A 26 -24.93 -13.29 -11.31
CA HIS A 26 -24.28 -14.10 -10.30
C HIS A 26 -23.80 -15.46 -10.83
N GLU A 27 -24.29 -15.91 -11.98
CA GLU A 27 -23.88 -17.14 -12.67
C GLU A 27 -22.76 -16.85 -13.68
N ILE A 28 -22.94 -15.80 -14.49
CA ILE A 28 -21.99 -15.37 -15.53
C ILE A 28 -21.58 -13.92 -15.28
N MET A 29 -20.34 -13.76 -14.83
CA MET A 29 -19.76 -12.46 -14.54
C MET A 29 -19.28 -11.77 -15.82
N ASP A 30 -19.55 -10.47 -15.93
CA ASP A 30 -19.02 -9.61 -17.00
C ASP A 30 -18.45 -8.33 -16.39
N LEU A 31 -17.16 -8.36 -16.04
CA LEU A 31 -16.48 -7.23 -15.40
C LEU A 31 -16.03 -6.21 -16.46
N ARG A 32 -16.58 -5.01 -16.39
CA ARG A 32 -16.24 -3.89 -17.30
C ARG A 32 -15.47 -2.82 -16.56
N VAL A 33 -14.42 -2.31 -17.21
CA VAL A 33 -13.61 -1.19 -16.68
C VAL A 33 -14.45 0.07 -16.65
N LEU A 34 -14.51 0.69 -15.48
CA LEU A 34 -15.10 2.00 -15.29
C LEU A 34 -14.05 3.10 -15.15
N GLY A 35 -12.89 2.77 -14.59
CA GLY A 35 -11.80 3.72 -14.42
C GLY A 35 -10.58 3.07 -13.77
N HIS A 36 -9.44 3.71 -13.92
CA HIS A 36 -8.19 3.33 -13.28
C HIS A 36 -7.33 4.59 -13.12
N ASP A 37 -6.44 4.58 -12.16
CA ASP A 37 -5.46 5.64 -11.98
C ASP A 37 -4.21 5.10 -11.30
N GLU A 38 -3.14 5.89 -11.39
CA GLU A 38 -1.87 5.66 -10.74
C GLU A 38 -1.50 6.89 -9.92
N ILE A 39 -1.24 6.68 -8.65
CA ILE A 39 -0.73 7.66 -7.70
C ILE A 39 0.79 7.63 -7.83
N ASP A 40 1.39 8.77 -8.18
CA ASP A 40 2.83 8.95 -8.12
C ASP A 40 3.28 8.95 -6.66
N VAL A 41 3.69 7.78 -6.17
CA VAL A 41 4.19 7.61 -4.81
C VAL A 41 5.70 7.86 -4.83
N PRO A 42 6.22 8.83 -4.04
CA PRO A 42 7.65 9.06 -3.95
C PRO A 42 8.37 7.77 -3.54
N PRO A 43 9.60 7.53 -4.03
CA PRO A 43 10.41 6.39 -3.62
C PRO A 43 10.49 6.31 -2.09
N ASN A 44 10.49 5.08 -1.53
CA ASN A 44 10.50 4.89 -0.09
C ASN A 44 11.61 5.67 0.65
N ARG A 45 12.75 5.94 -0.01
CA ARG A 45 13.84 6.78 0.55
C ARG A 45 13.40 8.22 0.86
N ASP A 46 12.47 8.74 0.08
CA ASP A 46 11.97 10.13 0.14
C ASP A 46 10.76 10.22 1.09
N LEU A 47 10.10 9.09 1.35
CA LEU A 47 9.03 8.94 2.35
C LEU A 47 9.56 8.63 3.76
N VAL A 48 10.78 8.11 3.87
CA VAL A 48 11.39 7.73 5.14
C VAL A 48 12.16 8.92 5.72
N THR A 49 11.64 9.49 6.81
CA THR A 49 12.32 10.52 7.62
C THR A 49 13.45 9.95 8.48
N ASP A 50 13.37 8.67 8.83
CA ASP A 50 14.36 8.00 9.68
C ASP A 50 15.41 7.27 8.83
N LYS A 51 16.62 7.84 8.75
CA LYS A 51 17.77 7.10 8.23
C LYS A 51 17.99 5.88 9.13
N ALA A 52 18.01 4.68 8.55
CA ALA A 52 18.48 3.49 9.24
C ALA A 52 19.79 3.84 9.95
N GLY A 53 19.76 3.83 11.29
CA GLY A 53 20.87 4.26 12.13
C GLY A 53 22.11 3.46 11.76
N ARG A 54 23.02 4.07 10.99
CA ARG A 54 24.37 3.53 10.83
C ARG A 54 25.08 3.81 12.15
N MET A 55 24.97 2.88 13.09
CA MET A 55 25.97 2.78 14.14
C MET A 55 27.31 2.58 13.43
N ALA A 56 28.21 3.55 13.55
CA ALA A 56 29.60 3.32 13.22
C ALA A 56 30.11 2.26 14.20
N ASP A 57 30.61 1.14 13.67
CA ASP A 57 31.35 0.18 14.48
C ASP A 57 32.71 0.81 14.83
N SER A 58 32.73 1.57 15.91
CA SER A 58 33.96 1.87 16.63
C SER A 58 33.99 0.94 17.82
N GLY A 59 34.97 0.04 17.82
CA GLY A 59 35.12 -1.04 18.79
C GLY A 59 34.73 -0.73 20.23
N GLN A 60 34.22 -1.79 20.84
CA GLN A 60 33.90 -2.02 22.24
C GLN A 60 32.49 -1.60 22.69
N GLN A 61 31.60 -2.62 22.60
CA GLN A 61 30.24 -2.69 23.13
C GLN A 61 30.08 -2.02 24.49
N ARG A 62 29.14 -1.07 24.60
CA ARG A 62 28.29 -0.88 25.80
C ARG A 62 26.91 -0.39 25.37
N SER A 63 25.90 -1.23 25.56
CA SER A 63 24.49 -0.88 25.36
C SER A 63 24.06 0.22 26.34
N ALA A 64 23.37 1.24 25.83
CA ALA A 64 22.57 2.14 26.65
C ALA A 64 21.20 2.31 25.97
N VAL A 65 20.19 1.65 26.53
CA VAL A 65 18.77 1.92 26.25
C VAL A 65 18.44 3.29 26.84
N GLY A 66 18.19 4.28 25.97
CA GLY A 66 17.64 5.57 26.34
C GLY A 66 16.17 5.61 25.95
N SER A 67 15.30 5.69 26.95
CA SER A 67 13.84 5.68 26.83
C SER A 67 13.29 6.78 25.90
N THR A 68 12.23 6.39 25.22
CA THR A 68 11.32 7.21 24.40
C THR A 68 10.70 8.36 25.20
N GLU A 69 10.74 9.58 24.69
CA GLU A 69 9.67 10.57 24.92
C GLU A 69 9.39 11.36 23.62
N LEU A 70 8.13 11.27 23.18
CA LEU A 70 7.50 12.04 22.12
C LEU A 70 6.90 13.28 22.78
N ALA A 71 7.17 14.47 22.24
CA ALA A 71 6.53 15.73 22.65
C ALA A 71 5.15 15.90 21.99
#